data_AF-A0A7W6D6X2-F1
#
_entry.id   AF-A0A7W6D6X2-F1
#
_cell.length_a   1.000
_cell.length_b   1.000
_cell.length_c   1.000
_cell.angle_alpha   90.00
_cell.angle_beta   90.00
_cell.angle_gamma   90.00
#
_symmetry.space_group_name_H-M   'P 1'
#
loop_
_entity.id
_entity.type
_entity.pdbx_description
1 polymer ?
#
loop_
_entity_poly.entity_id
_entity_poly.type
_entity_poly.pdbx_seq_one_letter_code
_entity_poly.pdbx_strand_id
1 'polypeptide(L)'
;MIENNRIEVLALRQIGWDHWDPIGIRQFGDLAWQNEAADEYDHYLLHAARMIQAGSTLEAATEYLERIITEHMGLGAHRNASLQTIDAIAAYLRS
;
A
#
# COMPACT_ATOMS: atom_id res chain seq x y z
N MET A 1 20.89 16.63 -14.13
CA MET A 1 20.11 16.44 -12.89
C MET A 1 19.70 14.98 -12.88
N ILE A 2 20.14 14.21 -11.89
CA ILE A 2 19.68 12.82 -11.75
C ILE A 2 18.46 12.92 -10.84
N GLU A 3 17.25 12.78 -11.40
CA GLU A 3 16.05 12.58 -10.60
C GLU A 3 16.22 11.29 -9.81
N ASN A 4 16.27 11.42 -8.49
CA ASN A 4 16.43 10.31 -7.58
C ASN A 4 15.06 9.64 -7.39
N ASN A 5 14.53 9.01 -8.45
CA ASN A 5 13.18 8.43 -8.49
C ASN A 5 13.11 7.06 -7.78
N ARG A 6 13.73 6.92 -6.60
CA ARG A 6 13.67 5.69 -5.82
C ARG A 6 12.55 5.79 -4.80
N ILE A 7 11.52 4.98 -4.99
CA ILE A 7 10.48 4.74 -3.98
C ILE A 7 11.12 3.97 -2.82
N GLU A 8 11.01 4.51 -1.61
CA GLU A 8 11.49 3.87 -0.39
C GLU A 8 10.44 2.89 0.14
N VAL A 9 10.76 1.60 0.09
CA VAL A 9 9.86 0.53 0.51
C VAL A 9 9.46 0.66 1.98
N LEU A 10 10.40 1.06 2.85
CA LEU A 10 10.11 1.25 4.28
C LEU A 10 9.09 2.37 4.55
N ALA A 11 9.10 3.44 3.74
CA ALA A 11 8.11 4.51 3.85
C ALA A 11 6.72 4.01 3.43
N LEU A 12 6.66 3.27 2.33
CA LEU A 12 5.42 2.63 1.89
C LEU A 12 4.88 1.64 2.93
N ARG A 13 5.76 0.82 3.51
CA ARG A 13 5.39 -0.13 4.56
C ARG A 13 4.74 0.57 5.76
N GLN A 14 5.33 1.69 6.20
CA GLN A 14 4.77 2.49 7.28
C GLN A 14 3.36 3.01 6.92
N ILE A 15 3.18 3.53 5.70
CA ILE A 15 1.86 3.95 5.18
C ILE A 15 0.87 2.79 5.19
N GLY A 16 1.28 1.60 4.76
CA GLY A 16 0.46 0.39 4.77
C GLY A 16 -0.01 0.00 6.17
N TRP A 17 0.88 0.07 7.16
CA TRP A 17 0.57 -0.17 8.57
C TRP A 17 -0.33 0.88 9.23
N ASP A 18 -0.32 2.10 8.72
CA ASP A 18 -1.13 3.19 9.29
C ASP A 18 -2.53 3.26 8.67
N HIS A 19 -2.69 2.88 7.39
CA HIS A 19 -3.93 3.13 6.64
C HIS A 19 -4.58 1.91 6.00
N TRP A 20 -3.81 0.90 5.60
CA TRP A 20 -4.35 -0.18 4.78
C TRP A 20 -4.73 -1.39 5.61
N ASP A 21 -3.77 -1.93 6.36
CA ASP A 21 -3.78 -3.17 7.17
C ASP A 21 -5.13 -3.95 7.23
N PRO A 22 -5.58 -4.56 6.13
CA PRO A 22 -6.90 -5.18 6.05
C PRO A 22 -7.05 -6.44 6.92
N ILE A 23 -5.95 -7.09 7.31
CA ILE A 23 -5.96 -8.26 8.20
C ILE A 23 -5.58 -7.90 9.64
N GLY A 24 -5.26 -6.63 9.92
CA GLY A 24 -4.86 -6.17 11.24
C GLY A 24 -3.51 -6.72 11.73
N ILE A 25 -2.60 -7.08 10.82
CA ILE A 25 -1.33 -7.77 11.13
C ILE A 25 -0.48 -6.99 12.13
N ARG A 26 -0.54 -5.65 12.12
CA ARG A 26 0.20 -4.81 13.07
C ARG A 26 -0.18 -5.09 14.53
N GLN A 27 -1.42 -5.51 14.76
CA GLN A 27 -1.94 -5.80 16.10
C GLN A 27 -1.57 -7.20 16.58
N PHE A 28 -1.14 -8.09 15.69
CA PHE A 28 -0.67 -9.41 16.07
C PHE A 28 0.74 -9.30 16.63
N GLY A 29 0.95 -9.74 17.88
CA GLY A 29 2.26 -9.70 18.55
C GLY A 29 3.29 -10.73 18.03
N ASP A 30 3.07 -11.31 16.86
CA ASP A 30 3.96 -12.31 16.25
C ASP A 30 4.87 -11.64 15.19
N LEU A 31 6.14 -11.47 15.54
CA LEU A 31 7.12 -10.82 14.66
C LEU A 31 7.42 -11.63 13.40
N ALA A 32 7.35 -12.97 13.44
CA ALA A 32 7.60 -13.78 12.25
C ALA A 32 6.48 -13.53 11.23
N TRP A 33 5.24 -13.51 11.71
CA TRP A 33 4.08 -13.26 10.86
C TRP A 33 4.04 -11.82 10.33
N GLN A 34 4.41 -10.83 11.16
CA GLN A 34 4.58 -9.45 10.71
C GLN A 34 5.62 -9.32 9.59
N ASN A 35 6.75 -10.04 9.68
CA ASN A 35 7.79 -9.99 8.66
C ASN A 35 7.34 -10.63 7.34
N GLU A 36 6.69 -11.79 7.39
CA GLU A 36 6.16 -12.46 6.18
C GLU A 36 5.13 -11.59 5.46
N ALA A 37 4.18 -11.00 6.19
CA ALA A 37 3.18 -10.12 5.60
C ALA A 37 3.77 -8.81 5.08
N ALA A 38 4.83 -8.30 5.70
CA ALA A 38 5.49 -7.08 5.24
C ALA A 38 6.02 -7.23 3.80
N ASP A 39 6.56 -8.39 3.44
CA ASP A 39 7.07 -8.63 2.09
C ASP A 39 5.96 -8.62 1.03
N GLU A 40 4.79 -9.19 1.34
CA GLU A 40 3.62 -9.13 0.43
C GLU A 40 3.04 -7.71 0.34
N TYR A 41 2.92 -7.01 1.47
CA TYR A 41 2.38 -5.67 1.53
C TYR A 41 3.26 -4.69 0.76
N ASP A 42 4.58 -4.80 0.92
CA ASP A 42 5.55 -4.01 0.17
C ASP A 42 5.36 -4.15 -1.33
N HIS A 43 5.09 -5.36 -1.83
CA HIS A 43 4.84 -5.57 -3.26
C HIS A 43 3.59 -4.85 -3.75
N TYR A 44 2.47 -4.92 -3.01
CA TYR A 44 1.24 -4.24 -3.40
C TYR A 44 1.38 -2.72 -3.32
N LEU A 45 1.95 -2.21 -2.23
CA LEU A 45 2.12 -0.77 -2.01
C LEU A 45 3.12 -0.18 -3.02
N LEU A 46 4.20 -0.91 -3.34
CA LEU A 46 5.14 -0.51 -4.38
C LEU A 46 4.49 -0.49 -5.76
N HIS A 47 3.61 -1.45 -6.06
CA HIS A 47 2.85 -1.45 -7.30
C HIS A 47 1.92 -0.23 -7.39
N ALA A 48 1.15 0.06 -6.34
CA ALA A 48 0.29 1.23 -6.27
C ALA A 48 1.08 2.54 -6.44
N ALA A 49 2.23 2.67 -5.77
CA ALA A 49 3.12 3.83 -5.92
C ALA A 49 3.64 3.97 -7.36
N ARG A 50 4.01 2.87 -8.01
CA ARG A 50 4.42 2.88 -9.43
C ARG A 50 3.28 3.24 -10.37
N MET A 51 2.05 2.82 -10.10
CA MET A 51 0.88 3.26 -10.87
C MET A 51 0.74 4.78 -10.86
N ILE A 52 0.88 5.40 -9.67
CA ILE A 52 0.80 6.85 -9.50
C ILE A 52 1.96 7.55 -10.22
N GLN A 53 3.19 7.08 -10.04
CA GLN A 53 4.36 7.64 -10.76
C GLN A 53 4.23 7.52 -12.28
N ALA A 54 3.59 6.47 -12.78
CA ALA A 54 3.33 6.26 -14.20
C ALA A 54 2.15 7.10 -14.74
N GLY A 55 1.51 7.93 -13.90
CA GLY A 55 0.41 8.81 -14.30
C GLY A 55 -0.98 8.16 -14.26
N SER A 56 -1.14 7.01 -13.60
CA SER A 56 -2.47 6.46 -13.33
C SER A 56 -3.26 7.36 -12.38
N THR A 57 -4.59 7.31 -12.44
CA THR A 57 -5.44 8.06 -11.51
C THR A 57 -5.36 7.48 -10.10
N LEU A 58 -5.58 8.32 -9.08
CA LEU A 58 -5.67 7.85 -7.69
C LEU A 58 -6.84 6.86 -7.51
N GLU A 59 -7.91 7.02 -8.29
CA GLU A 59 -9.02 6.08 -8.33
C GLU A 59 -8.58 4.70 -8.82
N ALA A 60 -7.84 4.62 -9.94
CA ALA A 60 -7.35 3.33 -10.45
C ALA A 60 -6.40 2.64 -9.46
N ALA A 61 -5.55 3.40 -8.77
CA ALA A 61 -4.68 2.86 -7.72
C ALA A 61 -5.48 2.40 -6.48
N THR A 62 -6.59 3.07 -6.17
CA THR A 62 -7.51 2.69 -5.09
C THR A 62 -8.23 1.39 -5.41
N GLU A 63 -8.79 1.28 -6.61
CA GLU A 63 -9.43 0.07 -7.12
C GLU A 63 -8.46 -1.12 -7.13
N TYR A 64 -7.19 -0.89 -7.43
CA TYR A 64 -6.15 -1.91 -7.32
C TYR A 64 -6.03 -2.46 -5.90
N LEU A 65 -5.88 -1.61 -4.87
CA LEU A 65 -5.80 -2.06 -3.48
C LEU A 65 -7.10 -2.72 -3.02
N GLU A 66 -8.26 -2.20 -3.43
CA GLU A 66 -9.57 -2.80 -3.14
C GLU A 66 -9.70 -4.22 -3.75
N ARG A 67 -9.19 -4.44 -4.97
CA ARG A 67 -9.11 -5.77 -5.59
C ARG A 67 -8.18 -6.71 -4.82
N ILE A 68 -7.04 -6.25 -4.31
CA ILE A 68 -6.16 -7.11 -3.51
C ILE A 68 -6.91 -7.60 -2.26
N ILE A 69 -7.60 -6.71 -1.56
CA ILE A 69 -8.41 -7.06 -0.39
C ILE A 69 -9.48 -8.10 -0.75
N THR A 70 -10.27 -7.83 -1.79
CA THR A 70 -11.48 -8.62 -2.09
C THR A 70 -11.18 -9.91 -2.85
N GLU A 71 -10.25 -9.89 -3.79
CA GLU A 71 -10.00 -11.03 -4.69
C GLU A 71 -8.79 -11.85 -4.28
N HIS A 72 -7.73 -11.21 -3.78
CA HIS A 72 -6.51 -11.92 -3.38
C HIS A 72 -6.60 -12.43 -1.93
N MET A 73 -7.03 -11.56 -1.01
CA MET A 73 -7.18 -11.92 0.41
C MET A 73 -8.56 -12.52 0.74
N GLY A 74 -9.53 -12.40 -0.17
CA GLY A 74 -10.88 -12.94 0.02
C GLY A 74 -11.69 -12.25 1.12
N LEU A 75 -11.36 -10.99 1.42
CA LEU A 75 -11.99 -10.20 2.49
C LEU A 75 -13.15 -9.35 1.96
N GLY A 76 -13.88 -8.72 2.88
CA GLY A 76 -14.90 -7.73 2.52
C GLY A 76 -14.30 -6.47 1.89
N ALA A 77 -15.12 -5.67 1.19
CA ALA A 77 -14.65 -4.44 0.59
C ALA A 77 -14.26 -3.40 1.68
N HIS A 78 -13.04 -2.87 1.60
CA HIS A 78 -12.48 -1.88 2.52
C HIS A 78 -12.02 -0.61 1.77
N ARG A 79 -12.89 -0.09 0.90
CA ARG A 79 -12.57 1.02 -0.01
C ARG A 79 -12.02 2.27 0.69
N ASN A 80 -12.51 2.62 1.88
CA ASN A 80 -12.01 3.77 2.64
C ASN A 80 -10.54 3.61 3.06
N ALA A 81 -10.11 2.39 3.42
CA ALA A 81 -8.72 2.11 3.78
C ALA A 81 -7.82 2.23 2.54
N SER A 82 -8.26 1.69 1.40
CA SER A 82 -7.58 1.85 0.11
C SER A 82 -7.42 3.32 -0.28
N LEU A 83 -8.50 4.12 -0.18
CA LEU A 83 -8.46 5.56 -0.50
C LEU A 83 -7.44 6.32 0.36
N GLN A 84 -7.49 6.15 1.68
CA GLN A 84 -6.56 6.81 2.61
C GLN A 84 -5.11 6.43 2.34
N THR A 85 -4.88 5.14 2.04
CA THR A 85 -3.55 4.63 1.69
C THR A 85 -3.03 5.28 0.41
N ILE A 86 -3.85 5.37 -0.63
CA ILE A 86 -3.46 6.00 -1.89
C ILE A 86 -3.21 7.50 -1.74
N ASP A 87 -4.03 8.20 -0.96
CA ASP A 87 -3.80 9.63 -0.68
C ASP A 87 -2.46 9.85 0.04
N ALA A 88 -2.12 8.98 1.01
CA ALA A 88 -0.84 9.02 1.73
C ALA A 88 0.35 8.69 0.81
N ILE A 89 0.24 7.67 -0.05
CA ILE A 89 1.28 7.36 -1.04
C ILE A 89 1.46 8.55 -2.01
N ALA A 90 0.37 9.13 -2.50
CA ALA A 90 0.45 10.27 -3.40
C ALA A 90 1.09 11.50 -2.74
N ALA A 91 0.84 11.73 -1.45
CA ALA A 91 1.53 12.76 -0.68
C ALA A 91 3.03 12.48 -0.53
N TYR A 92 3.40 11.24 -0.19
CA TYR A 92 4.78 10.80 -0.10
C TYR A 92 5.56 10.95 -1.42
N LEU A 93 4.93 10.66 -2.57
CA LEU A 93 5.59 10.79 -3.86
C LEU A 93 5.82 12.25 -4.31
N ARG A 94 5.20 13.23 -3.63
CA ARG A 94 5.36 14.67 -3.92
C ARG A 94 6.36 15.36 -3.00
N SER A 95 6.79 14.72 -1.91
CA SER A 95 7.75 15.26 -0.93
C SER A 95 9.19 15.02 -1.36
#